data_AF-A0A851HIN7-F1
#
_entry.id   AF-A0A851HIN7-F1
#
_cell.length_a   1.000
_cell.length_b   1.000
_cell.length_c   1.000
_cell.angle_alpha   90.00
_cell.angle_beta   90.00
_cell.angle_gamma   90.00
#
_symmetry.space_group_name_H-M   'P 1'
#
loop_
_entity.id
_entity.type
_entity.pdbx_description
1 polymer ?
#
loop_
_entity_poly.entity_id
_entity_poly.type
_entity_poly.pdbx_seq_one_letter_code
_entity_poly.pdbx_strand_id
1 'polypeptide(L)'
;MNYSSNKNTFKKSVGSKIKKSFLNCSVLILSAVTVVLGIVSSCYNISTQKDFKIVDFFYFSRQSNLLVLMVVIFAFTKAKNKNWYSTASLIALVNILINALVLNHFLEDKSKIYPIKQKHIYYLFYYLEYVIMPILFSIFYLKNINTQLRWKKIWIVFIHPLAYFIIYALANDNAKVLFASPDDQKNLICSFIKIAFVFALLSSAIIFTTTKRFNKYLKRLLFFFVFLVIYFTTYSWYDWKHAKKVVFGPKQEKNEYIYTGAFITPISPNAAKKLSDVVENPDDLRPGDVILELGGGSGNVTQHLIDRYSNKRVKIVVIEKSTYFANVLKKRFEKYPEAEVQIIEGDASEFKLLLSHSTDRIKGIVSTLPLNLLLPEDIVDLNEDLYSIMKNNKIKGKRIKFKEYRFTHMLHRDHEIRGTKAESKIYLVDNLFIPAEINTLYYHSKSSPNPESTGTSTDNQTPNNAPSNDRPWRSWRRRR
;
A
#
# COMPACT_ATOMS: atom_id res chain seq x y z
N MET A 1 27.79 1.21 -58.13
CA MET A 1 27.08 1.96 -57.06
C MET A 1 26.26 1.11 -56.07
N ASN A 2 26.52 -0.20 -55.85
CA ASN A 2 25.73 -1.04 -54.92
C ASN A 2 26.38 -1.37 -53.56
N TYR A 3 27.58 -0.87 -53.27
CA TYR A 3 28.30 -1.19 -52.02
C TYR A 3 27.83 -0.40 -50.78
N SER A 4 27.17 0.75 -50.97
CA SER A 4 26.68 1.61 -49.87
C SER A 4 25.41 1.06 -49.20
N SER A 5 24.52 0.44 -49.97
CA SER A 5 23.26 -0.14 -49.46
C SER A 5 23.49 -1.32 -48.50
N ASN A 6 24.52 -2.14 -48.76
CA ASN A 6 24.77 -3.37 -48.00
C ASN A 6 25.42 -3.14 -46.62
N LYS A 7 26.17 -2.05 -46.45
CA LYS A 7 26.73 -1.66 -45.12
C LYS A 7 25.62 -1.22 -44.15
N ASN A 8 24.57 -0.60 -44.65
CA ASN A 8 23.45 -0.12 -43.82
C ASN A 8 22.53 -1.26 -43.34
N THR A 9 22.31 -2.30 -44.15
CA THR A 9 21.57 -3.51 -43.76
C THR A 9 22.35 -4.36 -42.75
N PHE A 10 23.66 -4.51 -42.94
CA PHE A 10 24.51 -5.27 -42.00
C PHE A 10 24.62 -4.61 -40.62
N LYS A 11 24.86 -3.28 -40.57
CA LYS A 11 24.86 -2.53 -39.29
C LYS A 11 23.51 -2.61 -38.56
N LYS A 12 22.39 -2.56 -39.29
CA LYS A 12 21.04 -2.73 -38.71
C LYS A 12 20.83 -4.15 -38.15
N SER A 13 21.30 -5.19 -38.85
CA SER A 13 21.19 -6.59 -38.42
C SER A 13 22.00 -6.87 -37.15
N VAL A 14 23.28 -6.49 -37.12
CA VAL A 14 24.17 -6.68 -35.96
C VAL A 14 23.69 -5.90 -34.74
N GLY A 15 23.31 -4.63 -34.93
CA GLY A 15 22.76 -3.81 -33.85
C GLY A 15 21.47 -4.38 -33.25
N SER A 16 20.60 -5.01 -34.07
CA SER A 16 19.38 -5.65 -33.59
C SER A 16 19.65 -6.91 -32.75
N LYS A 17 20.65 -7.72 -33.13
CA LYS A 17 21.07 -8.91 -32.37
C LYS A 17 21.69 -8.53 -31.03
N ILE A 18 22.57 -7.53 -31.00
CA ILE A 18 23.21 -7.03 -29.76
C ILE A 18 22.15 -6.49 -28.80
N LYS A 19 21.22 -5.64 -29.28
CA LYS A 19 20.12 -5.11 -28.44
C LYS A 19 19.22 -6.21 -27.86
N LYS A 20 18.96 -7.27 -28.62
CA LYS A 20 18.17 -8.42 -28.16
C LYS A 20 18.91 -9.23 -27.10
N SER A 21 20.21 -9.45 -27.29
CA SER A 21 21.07 -10.13 -26.32
C SER A 21 21.13 -9.35 -25.00
N PHE A 22 21.34 -8.03 -25.08
CA PHE A 22 21.40 -7.15 -23.91
C PHE A 22 20.11 -7.20 -23.08
N LEU A 23 18.95 -7.02 -23.71
CA LEU A 23 17.67 -7.09 -23.01
C LEU A 23 17.48 -8.43 -22.27
N ASN A 24 17.78 -9.56 -22.94
CA ASN A 24 17.62 -10.87 -22.34
C ASN A 24 18.53 -11.05 -21.12
N CYS A 25 19.79 -10.61 -21.21
CA CYS A 25 20.73 -10.64 -20.10
C CYS A 25 20.28 -9.73 -18.96
N SER A 26 19.81 -8.50 -19.25
CA SER A 26 19.29 -7.58 -18.22
C SER A 26 18.11 -8.16 -17.47
N VAL A 27 17.15 -8.78 -18.18
CA VAL A 27 15.98 -9.41 -17.56
C VAL A 27 16.40 -10.64 -16.73
N LEU A 28 17.38 -11.42 -17.19
CA LEU A 28 17.92 -12.54 -16.42
C LEU A 28 18.56 -12.05 -15.11
N ILE A 29 19.45 -11.06 -15.17
CA ILE A 29 20.15 -10.52 -14.00
C ILE A 29 19.13 -9.92 -13.03
N LEU A 30 18.20 -9.09 -13.50
CA LEU A 30 17.23 -8.44 -12.63
C LEU A 30 16.24 -9.42 -12.01
N SER A 31 15.77 -10.43 -12.75
CA SER A 31 14.91 -11.47 -12.18
C SER A 31 15.64 -12.32 -11.14
N ALA A 32 16.91 -12.65 -11.36
CA ALA A 32 17.74 -13.35 -10.39
C ALA A 32 17.94 -12.52 -9.11
N VAL A 33 18.31 -11.24 -9.26
CA VAL A 33 18.43 -10.30 -8.13
C VAL A 33 17.11 -10.18 -7.37
N THR A 34 15.98 -10.08 -8.08
CA THR A 34 14.64 -9.99 -7.45
C THR A 34 14.36 -11.22 -6.59
N VAL A 35 14.62 -12.42 -7.11
CA VAL A 35 14.39 -13.68 -6.39
C VAL A 35 15.32 -13.79 -5.16
N VAL A 36 16.61 -13.48 -5.33
CA VAL A 36 17.58 -13.50 -4.22
C VAL A 36 17.21 -12.51 -3.12
N LEU A 37 16.89 -11.26 -3.47
CA LEU A 37 16.44 -10.27 -2.50
C LEU A 37 15.14 -10.69 -1.81
N GLY A 38 14.24 -11.37 -2.53
CA GLY A 38 13.02 -11.91 -1.95
C GLY A 38 13.26 -13.02 -0.92
N ILE A 39 14.23 -13.89 -1.18
CA ILE A 39 14.68 -14.92 -0.24
C ILE A 39 15.31 -14.27 0.99
N VAL A 40 16.26 -13.34 0.80
CA VAL A 40 16.93 -12.61 1.89
C VAL A 40 15.91 -11.87 2.76
N SER A 41 14.95 -11.18 2.14
CA SER A 41 13.85 -10.51 2.83
C SER A 41 13.01 -11.48 3.67
N SER A 42 12.73 -12.67 3.14
CA SER A 42 11.92 -13.68 3.85
C SER A 42 12.70 -14.25 5.04
N CYS A 43 13.99 -14.55 4.86
CA CYS A 43 14.87 -14.97 5.95
C CYS A 43 14.98 -13.92 7.06
N TYR A 44 15.06 -12.64 6.69
CA TYR A 44 15.08 -11.54 7.66
C TYR A 44 13.74 -11.41 8.41
N ASN A 45 12.61 -11.63 7.74
CA ASN A 45 11.31 -11.60 8.40
C ASN A 45 11.11 -12.80 9.34
N ILE A 46 11.67 -13.97 9.03
CA ILE A 46 11.71 -15.12 9.94
C ILE A 46 12.45 -14.77 11.24
N SER A 47 13.57 -14.06 11.16
CA SER A 47 14.34 -13.73 12.36
C SER A 47 13.73 -12.60 13.19
N THR A 48 12.83 -11.80 12.64
CA THR A 48 12.27 -10.61 13.29
C THR A 48 10.79 -10.71 13.66
N GLN A 49 10.00 -11.54 12.98
CA GLN A 49 8.57 -11.72 13.23
C GLN A 49 8.32 -13.09 13.85
N LYS A 50 7.80 -13.12 15.09
CA LYS A 50 7.51 -14.36 15.83
C LYS A 50 6.50 -15.29 15.13
N ASP A 51 5.64 -14.74 14.27
CA ASP A 51 4.55 -15.49 13.61
C ASP A 51 4.82 -15.79 12.12
N PHE A 52 6.08 -15.73 11.67
CA PHE A 52 6.43 -16.05 10.28
C PHE A 52 6.51 -17.56 10.08
N LYS A 53 5.67 -18.09 9.19
CA LYS A 53 5.61 -19.53 8.87
C LYS A 53 6.37 -19.84 7.58
N ILE A 54 6.74 -21.11 7.35
CA ILE A 54 7.39 -21.53 6.09
C ILE A 54 6.54 -21.18 4.87
N VAL A 55 5.21 -21.24 4.97
CA VAL A 55 4.28 -20.84 3.89
C VAL A 55 4.45 -19.36 3.50
N ASP A 56 4.88 -18.50 4.43
CA ASP A 56 5.15 -17.08 4.16
C ASP A 56 6.43 -16.89 3.29
N PHE A 57 7.24 -17.94 3.10
CA PHE A 57 8.33 -17.93 2.10
C PHE A 57 7.81 -18.09 0.66
N PHE A 58 6.62 -18.67 0.51
CA PHE A 58 6.03 -19.06 -0.76
C PHE A 58 4.88 -18.14 -1.19
N TYR A 59 4.93 -16.85 -0.88
CA TYR A 59 3.93 -15.88 -1.36
C TYR A 59 3.79 -15.89 -2.88
N PHE A 60 2.59 -15.57 -3.35
CA PHE A 60 2.26 -15.56 -4.78
C PHE A 60 3.24 -14.72 -5.62
N SER A 61 3.68 -13.58 -5.07
CA SER A 61 4.63 -12.68 -5.73
C SER A 61 6.02 -13.33 -5.91
N ARG A 62 6.50 -14.08 -4.91
CA ARG A 62 7.75 -14.83 -4.95
C ARG A 62 7.69 -15.94 -5.99
N GLN A 63 6.61 -16.71 -5.98
CA GLN A 63 6.41 -17.78 -6.95
C GLN A 63 6.32 -17.25 -8.38
N SER A 64 5.64 -16.11 -8.58
CA SER A 64 5.53 -15.44 -9.88
C SER A 64 6.90 -14.97 -10.40
N ASN A 65 7.73 -14.37 -9.54
CA ASN A 65 9.08 -13.93 -9.92
C ASN A 65 10.04 -15.10 -10.18
N LEU A 66 9.93 -16.18 -9.40
CA LEU A 66 10.67 -17.41 -9.64
C LEU A 66 10.29 -18.04 -10.99
N LEU A 67 8.99 -18.07 -11.32
CA LEU A 67 8.51 -18.56 -12.61
C LEU A 67 9.05 -17.70 -13.77
N VAL A 68 9.10 -16.37 -13.60
CA VAL A 68 9.75 -15.47 -14.56
C VAL A 68 11.22 -15.81 -14.74
N LEU A 69 11.98 -15.97 -13.65
CA LEU A 69 13.39 -16.37 -13.71
C LEU A 69 13.57 -17.68 -14.48
N MET A 70 12.78 -18.71 -14.16
CA MET A 70 12.83 -20.00 -14.86
C MET A 70 12.56 -19.86 -16.37
N VAL A 71 11.53 -19.11 -16.76
CA VAL A 71 11.22 -18.85 -18.17
C VAL A 71 12.37 -18.14 -18.87
N VAL A 72 12.98 -17.15 -18.22
CA VAL A 72 14.09 -16.39 -18.80
C VAL A 72 15.32 -17.29 -18.95
N ILE A 73 15.65 -18.14 -17.98
CA ILE A 73 16.73 -19.14 -18.08
C ILE A 73 16.48 -20.06 -19.29
N PHE A 74 15.26 -20.59 -19.45
CA PHE A 74 14.92 -21.45 -20.58
C PHE A 74 15.00 -20.77 -21.94
N ALA A 75 14.94 -19.43 -21.99
CA ALA A 75 15.15 -18.68 -23.21
C ALA A 75 16.60 -18.75 -23.75
N PHE A 76 17.56 -19.11 -22.90
CA PHE A 76 18.96 -19.33 -23.25
C PHE A 76 19.28 -20.80 -23.54
N THR A 77 18.33 -21.71 -23.38
CA THR A 77 18.53 -23.15 -23.64
C THR A 77 17.72 -23.62 -24.86
N LYS A 78 17.91 -24.89 -25.26
CA LYS A 78 17.12 -25.53 -26.32
C LYS A 78 15.62 -25.64 -25.96
N ALA A 79 15.25 -25.45 -24.68
CA ALA A 79 13.87 -25.49 -24.22
C ALA A 79 12.98 -24.42 -24.88
N LYS A 80 13.56 -23.27 -25.28
CA LYS A 80 12.84 -22.19 -25.97
C LYS A 80 12.08 -22.63 -27.22
N ASN A 81 12.58 -23.66 -27.91
CA ASN A 81 11.98 -24.15 -29.16
C ASN A 81 10.83 -25.14 -28.91
N LYS A 82 10.56 -25.52 -27.66
CA LYS A 82 9.48 -26.45 -27.32
C LYS A 82 8.15 -25.72 -27.22
N ASN A 83 7.07 -26.39 -27.62
CA ASN A 83 5.71 -25.82 -27.60
C ASN A 83 5.27 -25.36 -26.19
N TRP A 84 5.68 -26.08 -25.14
CA TRP A 84 5.35 -25.75 -23.76
C TRP A 84 5.98 -24.44 -23.29
N TYR A 85 7.13 -24.02 -23.84
CA TYR A 85 7.81 -22.79 -23.43
C TYR A 85 6.92 -21.56 -23.63
N SER A 86 6.21 -21.49 -24.76
CA SER A 86 5.25 -20.43 -25.04
C SER A 86 4.12 -20.36 -24.02
N THR A 87 3.68 -21.53 -23.55
CA THR A 87 2.60 -21.67 -22.57
C THR A 87 3.10 -21.26 -21.18
N ALA A 88 4.25 -21.78 -20.74
CA ALA A 88 4.89 -21.39 -19.49
C ALA A 88 5.15 -19.88 -19.41
N SER A 89 5.57 -19.27 -20.52
CA SER A 89 5.80 -17.84 -20.58
C SER A 89 4.52 -17.01 -20.50
N LEU A 90 3.41 -17.50 -21.06
CA LEU A 90 2.09 -16.85 -20.88
C LEU A 90 1.66 -16.93 -19.42
N ILE A 91 1.77 -18.11 -18.80
CA ILE A 91 1.47 -18.30 -17.38
C ILE A 91 2.30 -17.30 -16.56
N ALA A 92 3.61 -17.22 -16.80
CA ALA A 92 4.49 -16.27 -16.12
C ALA A 92 4.05 -14.81 -16.31
N LEU A 93 3.67 -14.42 -17.54
CA LEU A 93 3.28 -13.05 -17.86
C LEU A 93 1.97 -12.66 -17.17
N VAL A 94 0.97 -13.52 -17.24
CA VAL A 94 -0.34 -13.29 -16.62
C VAL A 94 -0.18 -13.20 -15.11
N ASN A 95 0.56 -14.12 -14.48
CA ASN A 95 0.77 -14.12 -13.04
C ASN A 95 1.52 -12.88 -12.56
N ILE A 96 2.63 -12.49 -13.21
CA ILE A 96 3.39 -11.32 -12.76
C ILE A 96 2.60 -10.01 -12.93
N LEU A 97 1.79 -9.89 -14.00
CA LEU A 97 0.92 -8.73 -14.21
C LEU A 97 -0.23 -8.68 -13.21
N ILE A 98 -0.91 -9.81 -12.97
CA ILE A 98 -2.01 -9.86 -11.99
C ILE A 98 -1.49 -9.65 -10.57
N ASN A 99 -0.31 -10.17 -10.25
CA ASN A 99 0.34 -9.89 -8.99
C ASN A 99 0.57 -8.38 -8.80
N ALA A 100 1.10 -7.70 -9.83
CA ALA A 100 1.37 -6.27 -9.78
C ALA A 100 0.12 -5.39 -9.73
N LEU A 101 -0.96 -5.80 -10.40
CA LEU A 101 -2.18 -4.99 -10.54
C LEU A 101 -3.23 -5.26 -9.46
N VAL A 102 -3.29 -6.50 -8.97
CA VAL A 102 -4.43 -7.01 -8.18
C VAL A 102 -3.98 -7.69 -6.91
N LEU A 103 -3.23 -8.78 -7.01
CA LEU A 103 -3.02 -9.65 -5.85
C LEU A 103 -2.12 -9.01 -4.80
N ASN A 104 -1.25 -8.06 -5.17
CA ASN A 104 -0.46 -7.32 -4.19
C ASN A 104 -1.30 -6.50 -3.20
N HIS A 105 -2.51 -6.09 -3.57
CA HIS A 105 -3.45 -5.36 -2.71
C HIS A 105 -4.54 -6.27 -2.14
N PHE A 106 -4.88 -7.34 -2.86
CA PHE A 106 -5.97 -8.23 -2.51
C PHE A 106 -5.57 -9.33 -1.53
N LEU A 107 -4.36 -9.87 -1.66
CA LEU A 107 -3.83 -10.91 -0.78
C LEU A 107 -3.04 -10.30 0.40
N GLU A 108 -3.13 -10.94 1.55
CA GLU A 108 -2.25 -10.65 2.67
C GLU A 108 -0.83 -11.12 2.35
N ASP A 109 0.13 -10.22 2.55
CA ASP A 109 1.54 -10.49 2.28
C ASP A 109 2.38 -9.83 3.37
N LYS A 110 2.83 -10.65 4.32
CA LYS A 110 3.65 -10.17 5.44
C LYS A 110 5.03 -9.71 4.98
N SER A 111 5.48 -10.14 3.79
CA SER A 111 6.78 -9.75 3.26
C SER A 111 6.85 -8.27 2.88
N LYS A 112 5.71 -7.59 2.74
CA LYS A 112 5.62 -6.14 2.47
C LYS A 112 5.89 -5.26 3.70
N ILE A 113 6.09 -5.86 4.86
CA ILE A 113 6.31 -5.13 6.12
C ILE A 113 7.80 -5.23 6.44
N TYR A 114 8.48 -4.08 6.39
CA TYR A 114 9.90 -4.00 6.66
C TYR A 114 10.16 -3.22 7.96
N PRO A 115 10.58 -3.88 9.05
CA PRO A 115 10.86 -3.21 10.32
C PRO A 115 12.24 -2.52 10.35
N ILE A 116 12.97 -2.42 9.23
CA ILE A 116 14.38 -2.04 9.21
C ILE A 116 14.62 -0.56 8.84
N LYS A 117 15.68 0.02 9.42
CA LYS A 117 15.98 1.47 9.42
C LYS A 117 16.32 2.07 8.04
N GLN A 118 16.74 1.27 7.05
CA GLN A 118 17.27 1.78 5.77
C GLN A 118 16.20 1.88 4.67
N LYS A 119 15.46 3.00 4.64
CA LYS A 119 14.28 3.24 3.79
C LYS A 119 14.47 2.89 2.30
N HIS A 120 15.63 3.19 1.72
CA HIS A 120 15.85 3.14 0.27
C HIS A 120 15.90 1.72 -0.31
N ILE A 121 16.44 0.76 0.44
CA ILE A 121 16.55 -0.63 -0.03
C ILE A 121 15.16 -1.27 -0.17
N TYR A 122 14.19 -0.90 0.69
CA TYR A 122 12.82 -1.44 0.59
C TYR A 122 12.07 -0.92 -0.61
N TYR A 123 12.14 0.38 -0.86
CA TYR A 123 11.51 0.95 -2.03
C TYR A 123 12.10 0.32 -3.29
N LEU A 124 13.43 0.20 -3.36
CA LEU A 124 14.08 -0.48 -4.48
C LEU A 124 13.53 -1.90 -4.67
N PHE A 125 13.46 -2.67 -3.60
CA PHE A 125 12.98 -4.05 -3.67
C PHE A 125 11.50 -4.16 -4.07
N TYR A 126 10.63 -3.34 -3.47
CA TYR A 126 9.22 -3.28 -3.82
C TYR A 126 9.03 -2.90 -5.29
N TYR A 127 9.69 -1.82 -5.75
CA TYR A 127 9.61 -1.38 -7.14
C TYR A 127 10.17 -2.44 -8.08
N LEU A 128 11.22 -3.15 -7.68
CA LEU A 128 11.77 -4.25 -8.47
C LEU A 128 10.73 -5.35 -8.66
N GLU A 129 10.12 -5.83 -7.58
CA GLU A 129 9.16 -6.94 -7.57
C GLU A 129 7.82 -6.61 -8.24
N TYR A 130 7.25 -5.43 -7.97
CA TYR A 130 5.87 -5.09 -8.33
C TYR A 130 5.74 -4.11 -9.49
N VAL A 131 6.84 -3.49 -9.96
CA VAL A 131 6.78 -2.49 -11.04
C VAL A 131 7.76 -2.83 -12.17
N ILE A 132 9.06 -2.87 -11.86
CA ILE A 132 10.12 -3.04 -12.86
C ILE A 132 10.03 -4.43 -13.48
N MET A 133 9.93 -5.50 -12.69
CA MET A 133 9.89 -6.86 -13.23
C MET A 133 8.66 -7.14 -14.11
N PRO A 134 7.41 -6.78 -13.72
CA PRO A 134 6.26 -6.93 -14.61
C PRO A 134 6.43 -6.19 -15.95
N ILE A 135 6.97 -4.97 -15.95
CA ILE A 135 7.21 -4.18 -17.16
C ILE A 135 8.30 -4.84 -18.02
N LEU A 136 9.44 -5.16 -17.43
CA LEU A 136 10.57 -5.77 -18.13
C LEU A 136 10.19 -7.13 -18.73
N PHE A 137 9.48 -7.96 -17.97
CA PHE A 137 9.03 -9.26 -18.45
C PHE A 137 7.98 -9.13 -19.55
N SER A 138 7.10 -8.13 -19.49
CA SER A 138 6.17 -7.83 -20.60
C SER A 138 6.92 -7.49 -21.89
N ILE A 139 7.96 -6.64 -21.80
CA ILE A 139 8.80 -6.29 -22.96
C ILE A 139 9.54 -7.53 -23.48
N PHE A 140 10.10 -8.34 -22.58
CA PHE A 140 10.78 -9.59 -22.91
C PHE A 140 9.85 -10.57 -23.65
N TYR A 141 8.64 -10.78 -23.13
CA TYR A 141 7.63 -11.66 -23.71
C TYR A 141 7.30 -11.22 -25.14
N LEU A 142 6.93 -9.94 -25.32
CA LEU A 142 6.54 -9.39 -26.62
C LEU A 142 7.65 -9.47 -27.68
N LYS A 143 8.92 -9.43 -27.28
CA LYS A 143 10.08 -9.49 -28.21
C LYS A 143 10.56 -10.90 -28.52
N ASN A 144 10.44 -11.83 -27.57
CA ASN A 144 11.04 -13.15 -27.68
C ASN A 144 10.03 -14.26 -28.02
N ILE A 145 8.74 -14.01 -27.84
CA ILE A 145 7.70 -15.03 -27.93
C ILE A 145 6.74 -14.66 -29.05
N ASN A 146 6.84 -15.39 -30.15
CA ASN A 146 6.11 -15.11 -31.40
C ASN A 146 4.97 -16.11 -31.66
N THR A 147 4.58 -16.90 -30.66
CA THR A 147 3.62 -17.99 -30.83
C THR A 147 2.20 -17.50 -30.64
N GLN A 148 1.36 -17.72 -31.66
CA GLN A 148 -0.08 -17.49 -31.56
C GLN A 148 -0.70 -18.47 -30.58
N LEU A 149 -1.17 -17.97 -29.46
CA LEU A 149 -1.89 -18.75 -28.47
C LEU A 149 -3.34 -18.92 -28.90
N ARG A 150 -3.84 -20.16 -28.79
CA ARG A 150 -5.24 -20.48 -29.11
C ARG A 150 -6.10 -20.24 -27.88
N TRP A 151 -7.28 -19.64 -28.06
CA TRP A 151 -8.29 -19.44 -27.02
C TRP A 151 -8.61 -20.69 -26.18
N LYS A 152 -8.56 -21.87 -26.81
CA LYS A 152 -8.77 -23.18 -26.14
C LYS A 152 -7.79 -23.47 -25.00
N LYS A 153 -6.67 -22.75 -24.90
CA LYS A 153 -5.64 -22.94 -23.88
C LYS A 153 -5.68 -21.88 -22.76
N ILE A 154 -6.70 -21.02 -22.74
CA ILE A 154 -6.78 -19.97 -21.71
C ILE A 154 -6.84 -20.56 -20.30
N TRP A 155 -7.50 -21.71 -20.13
CA TRP A 155 -7.63 -22.38 -18.82
C TRP A 155 -6.28 -22.73 -18.17
N ILE A 156 -5.21 -22.88 -18.96
CA ILE A 156 -3.88 -23.25 -18.45
C ILE A 156 -3.30 -22.15 -17.54
N VAL A 157 -3.70 -20.89 -17.73
CA VAL A 157 -3.22 -19.78 -16.87
C VAL A 157 -3.69 -19.90 -15.43
N PHE A 158 -4.73 -20.69 -15.17
CA PHE A 158 -5.27 -20.92 -13.83
C PHE A 158 -4.51 -21.99 -13.04
N ILE A 159 -3.64 -22.80 -13.69
CA ILE A 159 -2.91 -23.88 -13.01
C ILE A 159 -2.07 -23.31 -11.86
N HIS A 160 -1.33 -22.22 -12.11
CA HIS A 160 -0.47 -21.61 -11.11
C HIS A 160 -1.24 -21.03 -9.91
N PRO A 161 -2.24 -20.13 -10.08
CA PRO A 161 -2.99 -19.61 -8.94
C PRO A 161 -3.77 -20.71 -8.19
N LEU A 162 -4.31 -21.72 -8.88
CA LEU A 162 -4.96 -22.84 -8.19
C LEU A 162 -3.97 -23.64 -7.34
N ALA A 163 -2.79 -23.94 -7.87
CA ALA A 163 -1.74 -24.62 -7.10
C ALA A 163 -1.32 -23.79 -5.88
N TYR A 164 -1.16 -22.47 -6.04
CA TYR A 164 -0.88 -21.56 -4.93
C TYR A 164 -1.95 -21.63 -3.83
N PHE A 165 -3.24 -21.53 -4.19
CA PHE A 165 -4.32 -21.55 -3.22
C PHE A 165 -4.46 -22.91 -2.52
N ILE A 166 -4.24 -24.01 -3.23
CA ILE A 166 -4.23 -25.36 -2.64
C ILE A 166 -3.09 -25.49 -1.63
N ILE A 167 -1.86 -25.11 -2.01
CA ILE A 167 -0.70 -25.15 -1.11
C ILE A 167 -0.94 -24.26 0.12
N TYR A 168 -1.46 -23.06 -0.08
CA TYR A 168 -1.75 -22.13 1.01
C TYR A 168 -2.81 -22.70 1.97
N ALA A 169 -3.90 -23.28 1.43
CA ALA A 169 -4.96 -23.87 2.24
C ALA A 169 -4.49 -25.11 3.01
N LEU A 170 -3.59 -25.92 2.44
CA LEU A 170 -2.99 -27.06 3.12
C LEU A 170 -1.99 -26.65 4.20
N ALA A 171 -1.32 -25.51 4.03
CA ALA A 171 -0.28 -25.04 4.94
C ALA A 171 -0.77 -24.09 6.05
N ASN A 172 -2.03 -23.64 6.00
CA ASN A 172 -2.64 -22.77 7.00
C ASN A 172 -3.99 -23.30 7.47
N ASP A 173 -4.13 -23.44 8.79
CA ASP A 173 -5.36 -23.91 9.44
C ASP A 173 -6.57 -22.99 9.19
N ASN A 174 -6.32 -21.73 8.81
CA ASN A 174 -7.38 -20.76 8.51
C ASN A 174 -7.13 -20.07 7.17
N ALA A 175 -7.69 -20.65 6.10
CA ALA A 175 -7.62 -20.11 4.74
C ALA A 175 -8.21 -18.69 4.60
N LYS A 176 -9.03 -18.20 5.55
CA LYS A 176 -9.58 -16.84 5.52
C LYS A 176 -8.49 -15.77 5.64
N VAL A 177 -7.38 -16.06 6.33
CA VAL A 177 -6.26 -15.11 6.53
C VAL A 177 -5.52 -14.79 5.21
N LEU A 178 -5.86 -15.48 4.12
CA LEU A 178 -5.30 -15.24 2.80
C LEU A 178 -5.62 -13.84 2.25
N PHE A 179 -6.82 -13.31 2.52
CA PHE A 179 -7.27 -12.03 1.96
C PHE A 179 -6.95 -10.88 2.92
N ALA A 180 -6.49 -9.75 2.37
CA ALA A 180 -6.09 -8.60 3.17
C ALA A 180 -7.29 -7.88 3.83
N SER A 181 -8.42 -7.79 3.12
CA SER A 181 -9.64 -7.10 3.59
C SER A 181 -10.57 -8.04 4.34
N PRO A 182 -11.09 -7.68 5.52
CA PRO A 182 -12.03 -8.54 6.26
C PRO A 182 -13.33 -8.81 5.50
N ASP A 183 -13.79 -7.86 4.68
CA ASP A 183 -14.97 -8.05 3.82
C ASP A 183 -14.75 -9.19 2.81
N ASP A 184 -13.53 -9.29 2.25
CA ASP A 184 -13.15 -10.36 1.32
C ASP A 184 -12.89 -11.69 2.05
N GLN A 185 -12.45 -11.65 3.32
CA GLN A 185 -12.33 -12.83 4.18
C GLN A 185 -13.71 -13.44 4.54
N LYS A 186 -14.73 -12.60 4.72
CA LYS A 186 -16.11 -13.03 4.98
C LYS A 186 -16.78 -13.61 3.73
N ASN A 187 -16.40 -13.15 2.54
CA ASN A 187 -17.02 -13.53 1.26
C ASN A 187 -16.08 -14.28 0.30
N LEU A 188 -15.46 -15.37 0.77
CA LEU A 188 -14.41 -16.09 0.03
C LEU A 188 -14.78 -16.47 -1.42
N ILE A 189 -15.99 -16.99 -1.65
CA ILE A 189 -16.44 -17.40 -2.99
C ILE A 189 -16.42 -16.20 -3.96
N CYS A 190 -16.94 -15.05 -3.53
CA CYS A 190 -16.92 -13.82 -4.33
C CYS A 190 -15.47 -13.39 -4.62
N SER A 191 -14.60 -13.46 -3.61
CA SER A 191 -13.17 -13.14 -3.75
C SER A 191 -12.46 -14.04 -4.78
N PHE A 192 -12.71 -15.35 -4.76
CA PHE A 192 -12.17 -16.28 -5.75
C PHE A 192 -12.75 -16.04 -7.16
N ILE A 193 -14.04 -15.72 -7.27
CA ILE A 193 -14.67 -15.36 -8.56
C ILE A 193 -14.01 -14.09 -9.13
N LYS A 194 -13.77 -13.06 -8.32
CA LYS A 194 -13.06 -11.84 -8.76
C LYS A 194 -11.67 -12.17 -9.30
N ILE A 195 -10.89 -12.97 -8.58
CA ILE A 195 -9.56 -13.41 -9.03
C ILE A 195 -9.68 -14.17 -10.35
N ALA A 196 -10.57 -15.16 -10.42
CA ALA A 196 -10.73 -15.96 -11.62
C ALA A 196 -11.14 -15.11 -12.84
N PHE A 197 -12.04 -14.15 -12.64
CA PHE A 197 -12.45 -13.18 -13.64
C PHE A 197 -11.28 -12.33 -14.16
N VAL A 198 -10.44 -11.80 -13.26
CA VAL A 198 -9.26 -11.02 -13.63
C VAL A 198 -8.27 -11.85 -14.46
N PHE A 199 -8.03 -13.10 -14.05
CA PHE A 199 -7.19 -14.05 -14.79
C PHE A 199 -7.72 -14.32 -16.20
N ALA A 200 -9.02 -14.60 -16.32
CA ALA A 200 -9.68 -14.81 -17.60
C ALA A 200 -9.59 -13.56 -18.49
N LEU A 201 -9.88 -12.38 -17.93
CA LEU A 201 -9.95 -11.13 -18.65
C LEU A 201 -8.58 -10.70 -19.18
N LEU A 202 -7.54 -10.74 -18.34
CA LEU A 202 -6.18 -10.38 -18.76
C LEU A 202 -5.64 -11.35 -19.81
N SER A 203 -5.84 -12.65 -19.60
CA SER A 203 -5.37 -13.68 -20.54
C SER A 203 -6.06 -13.54 -21.89
N SER A 204 -7.36 -13.26 -21.88
CA SER A 204 -8.16 -12.96 -23.08
C SER A 204 -7.63 -11.74 -23.81
N ALA A 205 -7.32 -10.66 -23.09
CA ALA A 205 -6.77 -9.44 -23.67
C ALA A 205 -5.40 -9.68 -24.30
N ILE A 206 -4.50 -10.39 -23.61
CA ILE A 206 -3.18 -10.73 -24.16
C ILE A 206 -3.34 -11.56 -25.44
N ILE A 207 -4.13 -12.64 -25.41
CA ILE A 207 -4.38 -13.48 -26.60
C ILE A 207 -4.96 -12.62 -27.73
N PHE A 208 -5.95 -11.78 -27.45
CA PHE A 208 -6.55 -10.87 -28.43
C PHE A 208 -5.52 -9.93 -29.08
N THR A 209 -4.61 -9.34 -28.29
CA THR A 209 -3.57 -8.43 -28.83
C THR A 209 -2.61 -9.13 -29.80
N THR A 210 -2.41 -10.45 -29.66
CA THR A 210 -1.57 -11.26 -30.56
C THR A 210 -2.27 -11.66 -31.86
N THR A 211 -3.60 -11.54 -31.95
CA THR A 211 -4.35 -11.89 -33.17
C THR A 211 -4.06 -10.92 -34.31
N LYS A 212 -3.93 -11.38 -35.56
CA LYS A 212 -3.65 -10.47 -36.70
C LYS A 212 -4.89 -9.70 -37.20
N ARG A 213 -6.10 -10.12 -36.83
CA ARG A 213 -7.37 -9.68 -37.41
C ARG A 213 -7.72 -8.20 -37.16
N PHE A 214 -7.28 -7.60 -36.05
CA PHE A 214 -7.73 -6.26 -35.64
C PHE A 214 -6.65 -5.18 -35.76
N ASN A 215 -7.10 -3.93 -35.93
CA ASN A 215 -6.24 -2.74 -35.96
C ASN A 215 -5.42 -2.62 -34.66
N LYS A 216 -4.15 -2.21 -34.80
CA LYS A 216 -3.20 -2.02 -33.69
C LYS A 216 -3.68 -0.98 -32.67
N TYR A 217 -4.38 0.08 -33.09
CA TYR A 217 -4.91 1.09 -32.18
C TYR A 217 -6.05 0.54 -31.31
N LEU A 218 -7.00 -0.16 -31.92
CA LEU A 218 -8.10 -0.82 -31.20
C LEU A 218 -7.58 -1.83 -30.17
N LYS A 219 -6.56 -2.63 -30.52
CA LYS A 219 -5.92 -3.56 -29.57
C LYS A 219 -5.32 -2.84 -28.36
N ARG A 220 -4.62 -1.73 -28.59
CA ARG A 220 -4.02 -0.93 -27.51
C ARG A 220 -5.09 -0.31 -26.62
N LEU A 221 -6.14 0.23 -27.22
CA LEU A 221 -7.28 0.79 -26.48
C LEU A 221 -7.98 -0.27 -25.64
N LEU A 222 -8.27 -1.44 -26.21
CA LEU A 222 -8.90 -2.54 -25.50
C LEU A 222 -8.01 -3.06 -24.36
N PHE A 223 -6.71 -3.21 -24.61
CA PHE A 223 -5.77 -3.63 -23.58
C PHE A 223 -5.70 -2.63 -22.43
N PHE A 224 -5.66 -1.33 -22.73
CA PHE A 224 -5.73 -0.27 -21.73
C PHE A 224 -7.04 -0.31 -20.94
N PHE A 225 -8.17 -0.48 -21.63
CA PHE A 225 -9.48 -0.61 -21.00
C PHE A 225 -9.56 -1.84 -20.08
N VAL A 226 -9.01 -2.98 -20.50
CA VAL A 226 -8.93 -4.18 -19.66
C VAL A 226 -8.07 -3.93 -18.43
N PHE A 227 -6.93 -3.26 -18.56
CA PHE A 227 -6.11 -2.86 -17.42
C PHE A 227 -6.88 -1.98 -16.44
N LEU A 228 -7.65 -1.02 -16.96
CA LEU A 228 -8.51 -0.15 -16.15
C LEU A 228 -9.56 -0.97 -15.39
N VAL A 229 -10.28 -1.87 -16.08
CA VAL A 229 -11.29 -2.75 -15.46
C VAL A 229 -10.66 -3.64 -14.38
N ILE A 230 -9.51 -4.26 -14.66
CA ILE A 230 -8.79 -5.11 -13.71
C ILE A 230 -8.38 -4.32 -12.47
N TYR A 231 -7.74 -3.15 -12.66
CA TYR A 231 -7.34 -2.29 -11.55
C TYR A 231 -8.52 -1.95 -10.65
N PHE A 232 -9.68 -1.75 -11.24
CA PHE A 232 -10.90 -1.38 -10.56
C PHE A 232 -11.61 -2.56 -9.86
N THR A 233 -11.41 -3.79 -10.30
CA THR A 233 -12.04 -4.99 -9.68
C THR A 233 -11.52 -5.31 -8.28
N THR A 234 -10.38 -4.75 -7.88
CA THR A 234 -9.78 -4.94 -6.55
C THR A 234 -10.42 -4.08 -5.48
N TYR A 235 -11.12 -3.01 -5.86
CA TYR A 235 -11.72 -2.07 -4.94
C TYR A 235 -13.03 -2.59 -4.39
N SER A 236 -13.27 -2.35 -3.10
CA SER A 236 -14.56 -2.65 -2.51
C SER A 236 -15.64 -1.75 -3.11
N TRP A 237 -16.90 -2.15 -2.97
CA TRP A 237 -18.03 -1.32 -3.40
C TRP A 237 -18.04 0.07 -2.73
N TYR A 238 -17.56 0.15 -1.49
CA TYR A 238 -17.44 1.40 -0.74
C TYR A 238 -16.34 2.29 -1.33
N ASP A 239 -15.19 1.71 -1.69
CA ASP A 239 -14.09 2.44 -2.33
C ASP A 239 -14.48 2.94 -3.73
N TRP A 240 -15.32 2.19 -4.45
CA TRP A 240 -15.90 2.63 -5.71
C TRP A 240 -16.85 3.80 -5.56
N LYS A 241 -17.74 3.74 -4.57
CA LYS A 241 -18.64 4.87 -4.25
C LYS A 241 -17.84 6.10 -3.85
N HIS A 242 -16.77 5.92 -3.08
CA HIS A 242 -15.79 6.95 -2.74
C HIS A 242 -15.19 7.58 -4.00
N ALA A 243 -14.53 6.78 -4.84
CA ALA A 243 -13.88 7.27 -6.07
C ALA A 243 -14.87 7.97 -7.00
N LYS A 244 -16.08 7.41 -7.18
CA LYS A 244 -17.14 8.03 -7.99
C LYS A 244 -17.55 9.39 -7.43
N LYS A 245 -17.71 9.53 -6.11
CA LYS A 245 -18.12 10.79 -5.47
C LYS A 245 -17.02 11.84 -5.55
N VAL A 246 -15.75 11.46 -5.35
CA VAL A 246 -14.60 12.36 -5.50
C VAL A 246 -14.48 12.87 -6.96
N VAL A 247 -14.62 11.98 -7.95
CA VAL A 247 -14.42 12.34 -9.37
C VAL A 247 -15.63 13.05 -9.98
N PHE A 248 -16.85 12.60 -9.67
CA PHE A 248 -18.08 13.07 -10.32
C PHE A 248 -19.00 13.90 -9.40
N GLY A 249 -18.61 14.12 -8.14
CA GLY A 249 -19.40 14.93 -7.21
C GLY A 249 -19.53 16.41 -7.61
N PRO A 250 -20.50 17.12 -7.02
CA PRO A 250 -20.64 18.57 -7.15
C PRO A 250 -19.35 19.30 -6.76
N LYS A 251 -19.07 20.45 -7.39
CA LYS A 251 -17.83 21.23 -7.14
C LYS A 251 -17.64 21.65 -5.67
N GLN A 252 -18.72 21.96 -4.95
CA GLN A 252 -18.65 22.34 -3.54
C GLN A 252 -18.15 21.18 -2.66
N GLU A 253 -18.68 19.97 -2.86
CA GLU A 253 -18.20 18.78 -2.16
C GLU A 253 -16.78 18.38 -2.60
N LYS A 254 -16.42 18.59 -3.87
CA LYS A 254 -15.05 18.33 -4.37
C LYS A 254 -13.99 19.13 -3.63
N ASN A 255 -14.27 20.39 -3.32
CA ASN A 255 -13.33 21.20 -2.54
C ASN A 255 -13.14 20.58 -1.15
N GLU A 256 -14.21 20.17 -0.49
CA GLU A 256 -14.16 19.47 0.81
C GLU A 256 -13.28 18.20 0.75
N TYR A 257 -13.42 17.36 -0.29
CA TYR A 257 -12.60 16.13 -0.45
C TYR A 257 -11.12 16.39 -0.73
N ILE A 258 -10.80 17.47 -1.45
CA ILE A 258 -9.41 17.89 -1.69
C ILE A 258 -8.75 18.34 -0.37
N TYR A 259 -9.50 19.01 0.51
CA TYR A 259 -9.01 19.48 1.80
C TYR A 259 -9.02 18.40 2.91
N THR A 260 -9.82 17.34 2.80
CA THR A 260 -9.83 16.21 3.75
C THR A 260 -8.80 15.12 3.42
N GLY A 261 -8.06 15.24 2.30
CA GLY A 261 -7.08 14.24 1.85
C GLY A 261 -7.69 12.90 1.45
N ALA A 262 -9.00 12.88 1.23
CA ALA A 262 -9.75 11.79 0.62
C ALA A 262 -9.39 11.68 -0.88
N PHE A 263 -8.15 11.29 -1.18
CA PHE A 263 -7.67 11.10 -2.55
C PHE A 263 -8.48 9.99 -3.26
N ILE A 264 -8.37 9.92 -4.59
CA ILE A 264 -9.13 8.98 -5.44
C ILE A 264 -9.01 7.53 -4.96
N THR A 265 -7.89 7.18 -4.32
CA THR A 265 -7.63 5.84 -3.81
C THR A 265 -7.62 5.82 -2.28
N PRO A 266 -8.55 5.09 -1.64
CA PRO A 266 -8.54 4.92 -0.19
C PRO A 266 -7.33 4.10 0.24
N ILE A 267 -7.09 4.08 1.55
CA ILE A 267 -6.04 3.27 2.15
C ILE A 267 -6.23 1.78 1.81
N SER A 268 -5.15 1.11 1.39
CA SER A 268 -5.21 -0.33 1.11
C SER A 268 -5.52 -1.16 2.37
N PRO A 269 -6.18 -2.33 2.23
CA PRO A 269 -6.50 -3.18 3.37
C PRO A 269 -5.28 -3.61 4.19
N ASN A 270 -4.16 -3.93 3.53
CA ASN A 270 -2.91 -4.29 4.21
C ASN A 270 -2.39 -3.13 5.11
N ALA A 271 -2.44 -1.89 4.63
CA ALA A 271 -2.08 -0.73 5.44
C ALA A 271 -3.09 -0.47 6.56
N ALA A 272 -4.38 -0.63 6.29
CA ALA A 272 -5.44 -0.49 7.29
C ALA A 272 -5.35 -1.51 8.43
N LYS A 273 -5.02 -2.79 8.12
CA LYS A 273 -4.77 -3.84 9.11
C LYS A 273 -3.62 -3.52 10.06
N LYS A 274 -2.61 -2.79 9.57
CA LYS A 274 -1.43 -2.36 10.36
C LYS A 274 -1.69 -1.11 11.17
N LEU A 275 -2.42 -0.15 10.62
CA LEU A 275 -2.84 1.04 11.33
C LEU A 275 -3.76 0.72 12.50
N SER A 276 -4.67 -0.23 12.34
CA SER A 276 -5.62 -0.66 13.37
C SER A 276 -5.01 -1.42 14.55
N ASP A 277 -3.72 -1.75 14.51
CA ASP A 277 -3.03 -2.51 15.56
C ASP A 277 -2.48 -1.55 16.63
N VAL A 278 -3.38 -0.89 17.34
CA VAL A 278 -3.07 0.21 18.30
C VAL A 278 -3.04 -0.25 19.75
N VAL A 279 -3.16 -1.54 20.02
CA VAL A 279 -3.08 -2.11 21.37
C VAL A 279 -2.28 -3.39 21.28
N GLU A 280 -1.14 -3.42 21.96
CA GLU A 280 -0.18 -4.54 21.88
C GLU A 280 -0.77 -5.87 22.33
N ASN A 281 -1.50 -5.86 23.44
CA ASN A 281 -2.26 -7.01 23.90
C ASN A 281 -3.76 -6.66 23.99
N PRO A 282 -4.59 -7.12 23.05
CA PRO A 282 -6.03 -6.90 23.08
C PRO A 282 -6.73 -7.43 24.34
N ASP A 283 -6.12 -8.38 25.06
CA ASP A 283 -6.66 -8.90 26.32
C ASP A 283 -6.53 -7.93 27.50
N ASP A 284 -5.70 -6.89 27.38
CA ASP A 284 -5.57 -5.84 28.39
C ASP A 284 -6.76 -4.86 28.37
N LEU A 285 -7.60 -4.93 27.34
CA LEU A 285 -8.75 -4.04 27.16
C LEU A 285 -9.92 -4.45 28.04
N ARG A 286 -10.57 -3.45 28.63
CA ARG A 286 -11.76 -3.63 29.49
C ARG A 286 -13.01 -3.11 28.78
N PRO A 287 -14.20 -3.65 29.09
CA PRO A 287 -15.45 -3.11 28.59
C PRO A 287 -15.57 -1.59 28.81
N GLY A 288 -15.93 -0.86 27.76
CA GLY A 288 -16.01 0.60 27.75
C GLY A 288 -14.67 1.34 27.59
N ASP A 289 -13.55 0.63 27.39
CA ASP A 289 -12.33 1.26 26.89
C ASP A 289 -12.57 1.77 25.45
N VAL A 290 -11.89 2.87 25.09
CA VAL A 290 -12.12 3.58 23.83
C VAL A 290 -10.93 3.40 22.89
N ILE A 291 -11.23 3.06 21.64
CA ILE A 291 -10.29 3.18 20.52
C ILE A 291 -10.76 4.33 19.63
N LEU A 292 -9.90 5.31 19.43
CA LEU A 292 -10.21 6.53 18.68
C LEU A 292 -9.61 6.45 17.26
N GLU A 293 -10.43 6.68 16.26
CA GLU A 293 -10.05 6.83 14.86
C GLU A 293 -10.28 8.26 14.39
N LEU A 294 -9.22 8.91 13.91
CA LEU A 294 -9.25 10.26 13.35
C LEU A 294 -9.20 10.20 11.82
N GLY A 295 -10.30 10.60 11.17
CA GLY A 295 -10.46 10.62 9.71
C GLY A 295 -10.80 9.26 9.11
N GLY A 296 -11.97 8.70 9.43
CA GLY A 296 -12.37 7.34 9.04
C GLY A 296 -12.55 7.10 7.54
N GLY A 297 -12.80 8.14 6.74
CA GLY A 297 -12.95 8.06 5.28
C GLY A 297 -13.99 7.02 4.85
N SER A 298 -13.60 6.08 3.98
CA SER A 298 -14.49 4.98 3.54
C SER A 298 -14.67 3.87 4.58
N GLY A 299 -13.93 3.88 5.68
CA GLY A 299 -14.03 2.92 6.79
C GLY A 299 -13.13 1.69 6.69
N ASN A 300 -12.06 1.73 5.88
CA ASN A 300 -11.16 0.58 5.76
C ASN A 300 -10.41 0.29 7.06
N VAL A 301 -9.94 1.32 7.78
CA VAL A 301 -9.33 1.17 9.10
C VAL A 301 -10.39 0.78 10.15
N THR A 302 -11.53 1.47 10.16
CA THR A 302 -12.67 1.14 11.03
C THR A 302 -13.07 -0.33 10.98
N GLN A 303 -13.19 -0.93 9.78
CA GLN A 303 -13.54 -2.34 9.63
C GLN A 303 -12.52 -3.25 10.34
N HIS A 304 -11.22 -2.97 10.20
CA HIS A 304 -10.19 -3.73 10.90
C HIS A 304 -10.18 -3.51 12.42
N LEU A 305 -10.54 -2.31 12.90
CA LEU A 305 -10.72 -2.05 14.33
C LEU A 305 -11.86 -2.91 14.88
N ILE A 306 -12.99 -2.96 14.17
CA ILE A 306 -14.16 -3.79 14.54
C ILE A 306 -13.76 -5.25 14.59
N ASP A 307 -13.16 -5.80 13.54
CA ASP A 307 -12.82 -7.23 13.50
C ASP A 307 -11.77 -7.60 14.55
N ARG A 308 -10.89 -6.67 14.94
CA ARG A 308 -9.88 -6.90 15.98
C ARG A 308 -10.45 -6.81 17.39
N TYR A 309 -11.34 -5.86 17.66
CA TYR A 309 -11.70 -5.48 19.04
C TYR A 309 -13.17 -5.67 19.43
N SER A 310 -14.09 -5.90 18.49
CA SER A 310 -15.55 -6.03 18.77
C SER A 310 -15.89 -7.04 19.87
N ASN A 311 -15.20 -8.18 19.91
CA ASN A 311 -15.40 -9.22 20.92
C ASN A 311 -15.06 -8.81 22.37
N LYS A 312 -14.50 -7.61 22.59
CA LYS A 312 -14.07 -7.10 23.91
C LYS A 312 -15.01 -6.05 24.51
N ARG A 313 -16.13 -5.73 23.86
CA ARG A 313 -17.05 -4.64 24.26
C ARG A 313 -16.32 -3.31 24.46
N VAL A 314 -15.32 -3.04 23.61
CA VAL A 314 -14.69 -1.73 23.55
C VAL A 314 -15.49 -0.83 22.61
N LYS A 315 -15.45 0.46 22.90
CA LYS A 315 -16.08 1.49 22.10
C LYS A 315 -15.11 1.97 21.03
N ILE A 316 -15.49 1.86 19.77
CA ILE A 316 -14.74 2.41 18.64
C ILE A 316 -15.37 3.75 18.28
N VAL A 317 -14.65 4.84 18.50
CA VAL A 317 -15.13 6.18 18.14
C VAL A 317 -14.39 6.65 16.89
N VAL A 318 -15.14 6.99 15.86
CA VAL A 318 -14.61 7.48 14.59
C VAL A 318 -15.05 8.92 14.38
N ILE A 319 -14.10 9.81 14.14
CA ILE A 319 -14.37 11.20 13.79
C ILE A 319 -14.11 11.38 12.30
N GLU A 320 -15.12 11.85 11.58
CA GLU A 320 -15.06 12.08 10.14
C GLU A 320 -15.67 13.44 9.80
N LYS A 321 -14.89 14.29 9.13
CA LYS A 321 -15.30 15.66 8.80
C LYS A 321 -16.39 15.69 7.74
N SER A 322 -16.33 14.78 6.76
CA SER A 322 -17.30 14.79 5.68
C SER A 322 -18.63 14.18 6.09
N THR A 323 -19.70 14.98 5.99
CA THR A 323 -21.10 14.51 6.19
C THR A 323 -21.41 13.27 5.35
N TYR A 324 -20.91 13.23 4.11
CA TYR A 324 -21.12 12.07 3.25
C TYR A 324 -20.44 10.81 3.81
N PHE A 325 -19.16 10.89 4.18
CA PHE A 325 -18.45 9.73 4.72
C PHE A 325 -18.97 9.33 6.10
N ALA A 326 -19.29 10.28 6.98
CA ALA A 326 -19.95 9.98 8.25
C ALA A 326 -21.24 9.16 8.03
N ASN A 327 -22.07 9.52 7.04
CA ASN A 327 -23.27 8.75 6.69
C ASN A 327 -22.95 7.39 6.07
N VAL A 328 -21.90 7.28 5.25
CA VAL A 328 -21.44 5.99 4.72
C VAL A 328 -20.97 5.07 5.84
N LEU A 329 -20.18 5.57 6.79
CA LEU A 329 -19.68 4.85 7.94
C LEU A 329 -20.83 4.36 8.83
N LYS A 330 -21.78 5.24 9.17
CA LYS A 330 -22.99 4.90 9.94
C LYS A 330 -23.73 3.72 9.30
N LYS A 331 -24.07 3.83 8.01
CA LYS A 331 -24.76 2.76 7.25
C LYS A 331 -23.92 1.48 7.10
N ARG A 332 -22.60 1.61 6.95
CA ARG A 332 -21.71 0.46 6.79
C ARG A 332 -21.61 -0.35 8.08
N PHE A 333 -21.60 0.33 9.22
CA PHE A 333 -21.29 -0.29 10.51
C PHE A 333 -22.49 -0.52 11.43
N GLU A 334 -23.67 0.02 11.11
CA GLU A 334 -24.94 -0.31 11.80
C GLU A 334 -25.25 -1.83 11.80
N LYS A 335 -24.74 -2.56 10.81
CA LYS A 335 -24.92 -4.00 10.65
C LYS A 335 -24.09 -4.87 11.61
N TYR A 336 -23.23 -4.27 12.43
CA TYR A 336 -22.40 -4.98 13.42
C TYR A 336 -22.92 -4.70 14.84
N PRO A 337 -24.06 -5.27 15.25
CA PRO A 337 -24.69 -4.98 16.55
C PRO A 337 -23.80 -5.38 17.74
N GLU A 338 -22.85 -6.28 17.54
CA GLU A 338 -21.86 -6.71 18.53
C GLU A 338 -20.74 -5.68 18.76
N ALA A 339 -20.56 -4.72 17.85
CA ALA A 339 -19.53 -3.71 17.93
C ALA A 339 -20.12 -2.37 18.37
N GLU A 340 -19.60 -1.80 19.46
CA GLU A 340 -19.99 -0.47 19.90
C GLU A 340 -19.25 0.60 19.08
N VAL A 341 -19.79 0.96 17.92
CA VAL A 341 -19.19 1.93 17.00
C VAL A 341 -19.95 3.26 17.06
N GLN A 342 -19.26 4.33 17.44
CA GLN A 342 -19.79 5.69 17.41
C GLN A 342 -19.14 6.48 16.28
N ILE A 343 -19.94 6.95 15.33
CA ILE A 343 -19.49 7.84 14.26
C ILE A 343 -19.89 9.27 14.60
N ILE A 344 -18.90 10.14 14.78
CA ILE A 344 -19.06 11.57 15.04
C ILE A 344 -18.70 12.34 13.76
N GLU A 345 -19.62 13.18 13.31
CA GLU A 345 -19.36 14.12 12.22
C GLU A 345 -18.72 15.38 12.80
N GLY A 346 -17.52 15.72 12.36
CA GLY A 346 -16.79 16.89 12.89
C GLY A 346 -15.32 16.91 12.50
N ASP A 347 -14.65 18.03 12.80
CA ASP A 347 -13.22 18.17 12.53
C ASP A 347 -12.40 17.38 13.57
N ALA A 348 -11.47 16.57 13.07
CA ALA A 348 -10.60 15.77 13.92
C ALA A 348 -9.54 16.62 14.65
N SER A 349 -9.27 17.86 14.21
CA SER A 349 -8.47 18.82 14.99
C SER A 349 -9.17 19.22 16.29
N GLU A 350 -10.50 19.17 16.34
CA GLU A 350 -11.34 19.55 17.50
C GLU A 350 -11.82 18.34 18.31
N PHE A 351 -11.20 17.17 18.14
CA PHE A 351 -11.71 15.91 18.66
C PHE A 351 -11.98 15.90 20.17
N LYS A 352 -11.21 16.66 20.95
CA LYS A 352 -11.40 16.77 22.40
C LYS A 352 -12.73 17.44 22.77
N LEU A 353 -13.12 18.48 22.02
CA LEU A 353 -14.43 19.12 22.16
C LEU A 353 -15.54 18.15 21.79
N LEU A 354 -15.37 17.44 20.67
CA LEU A 354 -16.34 16.47 20.15
C LEU A 354 -16.57 15.29 21.12
N LEU A 355 -15.53 14.85 21.84
CA LEU A 355 -15.62 13.73 22.77
C LEU A 355 -16.26 14.07 24.12
N SER A 356 -16.53 15.37 24.41
CA SER A 356 -17.42 15.83 25.48
C SER A 356 -17.32 15.02 26.79
N HIS A 357 -16.10 14.83 27.30
CA HIS A 357 -15.69 14.11 28.54
C HIS A 357 -15.34 12.61 28.43
N SER A 358 -15.44 11.99 27.25
CA SER A 358 -15.09 10.57 27.03
C SER A 358 -13.59 10.32 26.83
N THR A 359 -12.73 11.24 27.24
CA THR A 359 -11.28 11.19 26.96
C THR A 359 -10.51 10.26 27.89
N ASP A 360 -11.05 9.91 29.06
CA ASP A 360 -10.29 9.27 30.15
C ASP A 360 -10.15 7.74 30.04
N ARG A 361 -10.65 7.16 28.94
CA ARG A 361 -10.56 5.72 28.66
C ARG A 361 -9.97 5.39 27.29
N ILE A 362 -9.34 6.35 26.63
CA ILE A 362 -8.72 6.12 25.33
C ILE A 362 -7.49 5.23 25.51
N LYS A 363 -7.49 4.05 24.89
CA LYS A 363 -6.41 3.07 24.96
C LYS A 363 -5.58 2.98 23.68
N GLY A 364 -6.11 3.45 22.56
CA GLY A 364 -5.42 3.50 21.29
C GLY A 364 -5.98 4.59 20.39
N ILE A 365 -5.10 5.22 19.61
CA ILE A 365 -5.45 6.25 18.63
C ILE A 365 -4.87 5.85 17.28
N VAL A 366 -5.70 5.85 16.25
CA VAL A 366 -5.28 5.70 14.87
C VAL A 366 -5.72 6.92 14.08
N SER A 367 -4.84 7.42 13.20
CA SER A 367 -5.15 8.55 12.35
C SER A 367 -4.71 8.30 10.92
N THR A 368 -5.64 8.51 10.01
CA THR A 368 -5.44 8.51 8.55
C THR A 368 -5.47 9.92 7.97
N LEU A 369 -5.49 10.94 8.83
CA LEU A 369 -5.51 12.34 8.42
C LEU A 369 -4.29 12.66 7.55
N PRO A 370 -4.47 13.46 6.48
CA PRO A 370 -3.38 13.96 5.68
C PRO A 370 -2.65 15.09 6.43
N LEU A 371 -1.89 14.78 7.48
CA LEU A 371 -1.31 15.80 8.38
C LEU A 371 -0.57 16.93 7.63
N ASN A 372 0.08 16.63 6.50
CA ASN A 372 0.78 17.62 5.67
C ASN A 372 -0.14 18.59 4.89
N LEU A 373 -1.44 18.31 4.82
CA LEU A 373 -2.45 19.17 4.17
C LEU A 373 -3.22 20.03 5.19
N LEU A 374 -3.06 19.77 6.49
CA LEU A 374 -3.67 20.56 7.56
C LEU A 374 -2.96 21.91 7.71
N LEU A 375 -3.66 22.91 8.25
CA LEU A 375 -3.04 24.20 8.56
C LEU A 375 -2.04 24.02 9.72
N PRO A 376 -0.93 24.79 9.76
CA PRO A 376 0.05 24.67 10.84
C PRO A 376 -0.53 24.86 12.24
N GLU A 377 -1.53 25.74 12.38
CA GLU A 377 -2.26 25.99 13.64
C GLU A 377 -3.06 24.75 14.08
N ASP A 378 -3.86 24.17 13.18
CA ASP A 378 -4.61 22.93 13.44
C ASP A 378 -3.69 21.78 13.86
N ILE A 379 -2.49 21.71 13.29
CA ILE A 379 -1.49 20.68 13.61
C ILE A 379 -0.93 20.88 15.02
N VAL A 380 -0.69 22.13 15.44
CA VAL A 380 -0.20 22.44 16.78
C VAL A 380 -1.24 22.07 17.83
N ASP A 381 -2.48 22.48 17.61
CA ASP A 381 -3.58 22.21 18.55
C ASP A 381 -3.86 20.70 18.63
N LEU A 382 -3.92 20.02 17.48
CA LEU A 382 -4.05 18.56 17.42
C LEU A 382 -2.92 17.86 18.19
N ASN A 383 -1.67 18.30 18.03
CA ASN A 383 -0.51 17.72 18.71
C ASN A 383 -0.57 17.90 20.23
N GLU A 384 -0.94 19.09 20.71
CA GLU A 384 -1.08 19.39 22.14
C GLU A 384 -2.24 18.59 22.76
N ASP A 385 -3.36 18.45 22.05
CA ASP A 385 -4.48 17.65 22.53
C ASP A 385 -4.16 16.15 22.57
N LEU A 386 -3.51 15.63 21.53
CA LEU A 386 -2.99 14.26 21.53
C LEU A 386 -2.03 14.02 22.69
N TYR A 387 -1.10 14.95 22.93
CA TYR A 387 -0.17 14.89 24.05
C TYR A 387 -0.91 14.83 25.39
N SER A 388 -1.92 15.69 25.59
CA SER A 388 -2.70 15.73 26.81
C SER A 388 -3.42 14.41 27.10
N ILE A 389 -4.03 13.80 26.06
CA ILE A 389 -4.75 12.53 26.18
C ILE A 389 -3.78 11.38 26.46
N MET A 390 -2.64 11.35 25.77
CA MET A 390 -1.58 10.36 26.03
C MET A 390 -1.15 10.37 27.49
N LYS A 391 -0.88 11.56 28.02
CA LYS A 391 -0.43 11.77 29.40
C LYS A 391 -1.51 11.33 30.39
N ASN A 392 -2.74 11.81 30.22
CA ASN A 392 -3.84 11.57 31.16
C ASN A 392 -4.25 10.09 31.21
N ASN A 393 -4.28 9.41 30.06
CA ASN A 393 -4.65 8.00 29.96
C ASN A 393 -3.50 7.03 30.25
N LYS A 394 -2.30 7.56 30.55
CA LYS A 394 -1.07 6.78 30.73
C LYS A 394 -0.84 5.81 29.56
N ILE A 395 -1.11 6.28 28.33
CA ILE A 395 -0.93 5.50 27.11
C ILE A 395 0.57 5.22 26.96
N LYS A 396 1.00 4.00 27.31
CA LYS A 396 2.37 3.51 27.14
C LYS A 396 2.47 2.51 25.99
N GLY A 397 3.56 2.54 25.23
CA GLY A 397 3.87 1.67 24.09
C GLY A 397 3.17 2.05 22.77
N LYS A 398 3.08 1.06 21.88
CA LYS A 398 2.55 1.06 20.49
C LYS A 398 1.06 1.43 20.37
N ARG A 399 0.65 2.58 20.89
CA ARG A 399 -0.77 2.91 21.04
C ARG A 399 -1.24 4.09 20.22
N ILE A 400 -0.34 4.76 19.50
CA ILE A 400 -0.71 5.77 18.52
C ILE A 400 -0.04 5.50 17.17
N LYS A 401 -0.87 5.39 16.14
CA LYS A 401 -0.43 5.16 14.76
C LYS A 401 -0.97 6.25 13.85
N PHE A 402 -0.04 6.94 13.18
CA PHE A 402 -0.35 7.91 12.14
C PHE A 402 0.09 7.37 10.80
N LYS A 403 -0.73 7.61 9.78
CA LYS A 403 -0.30 7.48 8.39
C LYS A 403 0.22 8.82 7.90
N GLU A 404 1.44 8.84 7.40
CA GLU A 404 2.00 9.97 6.67
C GLU A 404 2.22 9.61 5.20
N TYR A 405 1.57 10.35 4.31
CA TYR A 405 1.87 10.25 2.89
C TYR A 405 3.21 10.90 2.60
N ARG A 406 4.12 10.14 1.97
CA ARG A 406 5.44 10.63 1.59
C ARG A 406 5.57 10.79 0.08
N PHE A 407 4.99 11.87 -0.44
CA PHE A 407 5.29 12.32 -1.79
C PHE A 407 6.71 12.90 -1.80
N THR A 408 7.61 12.29 -2.58
CA THR A 408 9.06 12.60 -2.62
C THR A 408 9.40 14.06 -2.98
N HIS A 409 8.45 14.83 -3.49
CA HIS A 409 8.63 16.25 -3.84
C HIS A 409 7.93 17.23 -2.89
N MET A 410 7.19 16.76 -1.88
CA MET A 410 6.41 17.62 -0.96
C MET A 410 6.84 17.51 0.51
N LEU A 411 7.95 16.84 0.81
CA LEU A 411 8.44 16.72 2.19
C LEU A 411 9.84 17.29 2.35
N HIS A 412 9.97 18.23 3.28
CA HIS A 412 11.25 18.72 3.79
C HIS A 412 11.43 18.49 5.30
N ARG A 413 10.42 18.01 6.04
CA ARG A 413 10.50 17.82 7.51
C ARG A 413 9.73 16.59 7.99
N ASP A 414 10.28 15.92 9.00
CA ASP A 414 9.56 14.88 9.75
C ASP A 414 8.55 15.55 10.70
N HIS A 415 7.33 14.99 10.81
CA HIS A 415 6.35 15.46 11.79
C HIS A 415 6.76 14.96 13.17
N GLU A 416 7.02 15.87 14.10
CA GLU A 416 7.37 15.55 15.48
C GLU A 416 6.26 16.03 16.41
N ILE A 417 5.62 15.11 17.13
CA ILE A 417 4.71 15.46 18.23
C ILE A 417 5.55 15.69 19.49
N ARG A 418 5.44 16.89 20.06
CA ARG A 418 6.22 17.31 21.24
C ARG A 418 6.11 16.29 22.38
N GLY A 419 7.23 15.89 22.96
CA GLY A 419 7.27 14.92 24.08
C GLY A 419 7.08 13.45 23.69
N THR A 420 6.97 13.14 22.39
CA THR A 420 6.98 11.76 21.89
C THR A 420 8.33 11.43 21.23
N LYS A 421 8.67 10.14 21.15
CA LYS A 421 9.74 9.66 20.28
C LYS A 421 9.13 8.66 19.30
N ALA A 422 9.54 8.73 18.03
CA ALA A 422 9.22 7.70 17.06
C ALA A 422 9.95 6.41 17.45
N GLU A 423 9.21 5.38 17.84
CA GLU A 423 9.77 4.10 18.26
C GLU A 423 10.07 3.21 17.05
N SER A 424 9.14 3.17 16.10
CA SER A 424 9.29 2.41 14.86
C SER A 424 8.58 3.12 13.70
N LYS A 425 9.27 3.14 12.56
CA LYS A 425 8.76 3.63 11.28
C LYS A 425 8.52 2.40 10.42
N ILE A 426 7.27 2.17 10.02
CA ILE A 426 6.92 1.08 9.10
C ILE A 426 6.77 1.71 7.71
N TYR A 427 7.59 1.25 6.78
CA TYR A 427 7.51 1.67 5.39
C TYR A 427 6.58 0.75 4.62
N LEU A 428 5.63 1.33 3.91
CA LEU A 428 4.71 0.63 3.02
C LEU A 428 4.69 1.34 1.66
N VAL A 429 4.21 0.64 0.65
CA VAL A 429 3.85 1.26 -0.62
C VAL A 429 2.36 1.04 -0.82
N ASP A 430 1.61 2.14 -0.82
CA ASP A 430 0.16 2.16 -0.96
C ASP A 430 -0.20 2.41 -2.43
N ASN A 431 -1.22 1.71 -2.93
CA ASN A 431 -1.79 1.91 -4.28
C ASN A 431 -0.76 2.01 -5.43
N LEU A 432 -0.16 0.86 -5.79
CA LEU A 432 0.81 0.58 -6.87
C LEU A 432 2.12 1.39 -6.92
N PHE A 433 2.13 2.69 -6.62
CA PHE A 433 3.29 3.56 -6.86
C PHE A 433 3.59 4.56 -5.75
N ILE A 434 2.69 4.74 -4.78
CA ILE A 434 2.82 5.80 -3.78
C ILE A 434 3.46 5.22 -2.51
N PRO A 435 4.73 5.54 -2.20
CA PRO A 435 5.30 5.15 -0.92
C PRO A 435 4.54 5.88 0.20
N ALA A 436 4.19 5.14 1.25
CA ALA A 436 3.53 5.65 2.44
C ALA A 436 4.33 5.23 3.68
N GLU A 437 4.45 6.13 4.65
CA GLU A 437 5.10 5.84 5.92
C GLU A 437 4.01 5.72 6.99
N ILE A 438 3.93 4.57 7.66
CA ILE A 438 3.16 4.45 8.90
C ILE A 438 4.12 4.75 10.03
N ASN A 439 3.89 5.87 10.70
CA ASN A 439 4.62 6.26 11.89
C ASN A 439 3.89 5.71 13.12
N THR A 440 4.60 4.90 13.91
CA THR A 440 4.14 4.52 15.25
C THR A 440 4.86 5.40 16.26
N LEU A 441 4.09 6.23 16.98
CA LEU A 441 4.63 7.15 17.97
C LEU A 441 4.40 6.61 19.39
N TYR A 442 5.37 6.85 20.28
CA TYR A 442 5.27 6.50 21.70
C TYR A 442 5.56 7.70 22.62
N TYR A 443 4.87 7.74 23.76
CA TYR A 443 5.08 8.70 24.83
C TYR A 443 6.27 8.33 25.72
N HIS A 444 7.35 9.10 25.72
CA HIS A 444 8.39 8.91 26.73
C HIS A 444 7.97 9.64 28.01
N SER A 445 7.58 8.90 29.05
CA SER A 445 7.60 9.47 30.40
C SER A 445 9.05 9.84 30.71
N LYS A 446 9.41 11.11 30.59
CA LYS A 446 10.53 11.63 31.36
C LYS A 446 9.99 11.81 32.78
N SER A 447 10.55 11.10 33.75
CA SER A 447 10.58 11.59 35.13
C SER A 447 11.04 13.04 35.05
N SER A 448 10.27 13.95 35.64
CA SER A 448 10.60 15.38 35.67
C SER A 448 12.09 15.59 35.95
N PRO A 449 12.80 16.46 35.22
CA PRO A 449 14.10 16.90 35.70
C PRO A 449 13.85 17.62 37.02
N ASN A 450 14.49 17.17 38.09
CA ASN A 450 14.56 17.91 39.34
C ASN A 450 15.00 19.35 39.01
N PRO A 451 14.26 20.38 39.44
CA PRO A 451 14.67 21.75 39.22
C PRO A 451 15.72 22.13 40.27
N GLU A 452 16.85 21.43 40.31
CA GLU A 452 17.94 21.74 41.24
C GLU A 452 19.23 21.07 40.78
N SER A 453 19.90 21.71 39.82
CA SER A 453 21.36 21.73 39.75
C SER A 453 21.79 22.88 38.85
N THR A 454 21.75 24.09 39.40
CA THR A 454 22.64 25.17 39.00
C THR A 454 24.09 24.69 39.17
N GLY A 455 24.75 24.40 38.06
CA GLY A 455 26.14 23.99 38.01
C GLY A 455 26.77 24.60 36.77
N THR A 456 27.41 25.73 36.98
CA THR A 456 28.27 26.50 36.07
C THR A 456 29.14 25.66 35.12
N SER A 457 29.07 25.96 33.82
CA SER A 457 30.24 25.88 32.95
C SER A 457 30.14 26.93 31.86
N THR A 458 30.91 27.99 32.05
CA THR A 458 31.43 28.88 31.00
C THR A 458 32.09 28.06 29.90
N ASP A 459 31.77 28.33 28.63
CA ASP A 459 32.83 28.66 27.68
C ASP A 459 32.30 29.32 26.40
N ASN A 460 33.12 30.25 25.95
CA ASN A 460 32.91 31.20 24.88
C ASN A 460 32.84 30.53 23.50
N GLN A 461 31.97 31.05 22.63
CA GLN A 461 32.32 31.40 21.24
C GLN A 461 31.24 32.29 20.61
N THR A 462 31.55 33.58 20.49
CA THR A 462 30.97 34.52 19.52
C THR A 462 31.40 34.15 18.09
N PRO A 463 30.65 34.56 17.05
CA PRO A 463 31.01 35.84 16.42
C PRO A 463 29.82 36.77 16.15
N ASN A 464 30.06 38.05 16.43
CA ASN A 464 29.28 39.20 16.00
C ASN A 464 29.26 39.32 14.47
N ASN A 465 28.09 39.61 13.89
CA ASN A 465 27.78 40.88 13.21
C ASN A 465 26.58 40.71 12.27
N ALA A 466 25.46 41.32 12.66
CA ALA A 466 24.42 41.78 11.74
C ALA A 466 24.89 43.10 11.06
N PRO A 467 24.20 43.58 10.01
CA PRO A 467 23.04 44.40 10.31
C PRO A 467 21.81 44.14 9.43
N SER A 468 20.66 44.24 10.09
CA SER A 468 19.38 44.81 9.66
C SER A 468 19.12 45.01 8.17
N ASN A 469 18.06 44.38 7.68
CA ASN A 469 17.11 45.06 6.82
C ASN A 469 15.69 44.84 7.34
N ASP A 470 15.14 45.92 7.87
CA ASP A 470 13.75 46.09 8.24
C ASP A 470 12.81 45.96 7.03
N ARG A 471 11.60 45.45 7.32
CA ARG A 471 10.28 45.84 6.78
C ARG A 471 9.42 44.72 6.16
N PRO A 472 8.07 44.86 6.29
CA PRO A 472 7.23 43.79 6.81
C PRO A 472 6.32 43.18 5.74
N TRP A 473 6.08 41.86 5.82
CA TRP A 473 4.99 41.24 5.07
C TRP A 473 3.68 41.35 5.85
N ARG A 474 3.04 42.51 5.70
CA ARG A 474 1.62 42.72 5.97
C ARG A 474 0.78 42.06 4.87
N SER A 475 -0.15 41.22 5.30
CA SER A 475 -1.53 41.06 4.81
C SER A 475 -1.79 41.20 3.31
N TRP A 476 -2.10 40.08 2.64
CA TRP A 476 -3.03 40.09 1.50
C TRP A 476 -4.13 39.06 1.74
N ARG A 477 -5.20 39.54 2.39
CA ARG A 477 -6.54 38.93 2.39
C ARG A 477 -7.39 39.68 1.35
N ARG A 478 -8.18 38.91 0.61
CA ARG A 478 -9.34 39.29 -0.25
C ARG A 478 -9.01 39.89 -1.62
N ARG A 479 -9.37 39.16 -2.69
CA ARG A 479 -10.65 39.33 -3.41
C ARG A 479 -10.75 38.33 -4.58
N ARG A 480 -11.97 37.80 -4.73
CA ARG A 480 -12.55 36.98 -5.81
C ARG A 480 -12.39 35.46 -5.70
#